data_AF-A0A7S1E2T0-F1
#
_entry.id   AF-A0A7S1E2T0-F1
#
_cell.length_a   1.000
_cell.length_b   1.000
_cell.length_c   1.000
_cell.angle_alpha   90.00
_cell.angle_beta   90.00
_cell.angle_gamma   90.00
#
_symmetry.space_group_name_H-M   'P 1'
#
loop_
_entity.id
_entity.type
_entity.pdbx_description
1 polymer ?
#
loop_
_entity_poly.entity_id
_entity_poly.type
_entity_poly.pdbx_seq_one_letter_code
_entity_poly.pdbx_strand_id
1 'polypeptide(L)'
;KLFNELGRCAEQCLATASIYGEVIIITNSDEGWVRFSAERFIPHLLPVIEKYRIVSARTRYEKFYPQQPMVWKAAAFAHEVNEIYETGKQEVNVVPMIVESDVSSDDDSARSEIEPIKSRNREIISIG
;
A
#
# COMPACT_ATOMS: atom_id res chain seq x y z
N LYS A 1 24.49 5.59 5.71
CA LYS A 1 24.15 4.63 6.80
C LYS A 1 22.63 4.54 6.97
N LEU A 2 21.93 5.66 7.27
CA LEU A 2 20.47 5.68 7.42
C LEU A 2 19.68 5.14 6.22
N PHE A 3 19.88 5.67 5.01
CA PHE A 3 19.14 5.22 3.81
C PHE A 3 19.37 3.73 3.46
N ASN A 4 20.53 3.17 3.81
CA ASN A 4 20.79 1.74 3.62
C ASN A 4 20.08 0.87 4.66
N GLU A 5 19.89 1.38 5.86
CA GLU A 5 19.11 0.70 6.89
C GLU A 5 17.62 0.75 6.56
N LEU A 6 17.12 1.93 6.17
CA LEU A 6 15.75 2.11 5.67
C LEU A 6 15.46 1.18 4.49
N GLY A 7 16.36 1.11 3.51
CA GLY A 7 16.21 0.21 2.37
C GLY A 7 16.11 -1.26 2.77
N ARG A 8 16.96 -1.73 3.70
CA ARG A 8 16.89 -3.10 4.22
C ARG A 8 15.60 -3.38 4.98
N CYS A 9 15.12 -2.43 5.79
CA CYS A 9 13.85 -2.58 6.51
C CYS A 9 12.67 -2.65 5.53
N ALA A 10 12.66 -1.81 4.49
CA ALA A 10 11.63 -1.84 3.45
C ALA A 10 11.66 -3.16 2.66
N GLU A 11 12.85 -3.63 2.27
CA GLU A 11 13.02 -4.94 1.62
C GLU A 11 12.48 -6.08 2.49
N GLN A 12 12.84 -6.11 3.77
CA GLN A 12 12.35 -7.11 4.72
C GLN A 12 10.83 -7.04 4.88
N CYS A 13 10.27 -5.84 5.04
CA CYS A 13 8.83 -5.64 5.17
C CYS A 13 8.08 -6.18 3.94
N LEU A 14 8.51 -5.79 2.73
CA LEU A 14 7.93 -6.25 1.48
C LEU A 14 8.07 -7.77 1.30
N ALA A 15 9.24 -8.32 1.59
CA ALA A 15 9.49 -9.76 1.50
C ALA A 15 8.64 -10.56 2.49
N THR A 16 8.52 -10.09 3.73
CA THR A 16 7.67 -10.72 4.74
C THR A 16 6.19 -10.61 4.36
N ALA A 17 5.72 -9.44 3.95
CA ALA A 17 4.35 -9.23 3.50
C ALA A 17 3.97 -10.18 2.35
N SER A 18 4.89 -10.39 1.40
CA SER A 18 4.69 -11.29 0.26
C SER A 18 4.50 -12.77 0.64
N ILE A 19 4.91 -13.18 1.86
CA ILE A 19 4.66 -14.53 2.37
C ILE A 19 3.17 -14.70 2.71
N TYR A 20 2.50 -13.63 3.10
CA TYR A 20 1.11 -13.65 3.56
C TYR A 20 0.12 -13.35 2.44
N GLY A 21 0.53 -12.73 1.33
CA GLY A 21 -0.36 -12.45 0.21
C GLY A 21 0.25 -11.61 -0.90
N GLU A 22 -0.62 -11.16 -1.80
CA GLU A 22 -0.24 -10.23 -2.86
C GLU A 22 -0.01 -8.83 -2.26
N VAL A 23 1.09 -8.21 -2.66
CA VAL A 23 1.49 -6.88 -2.17
C VAL A 23 1.42 -5.89 -3.32
N ILE A 24 0.69 -4.80 -3.09
CA ILE A 24 0.52 -3.69 -4.04
C ILE A 24 0.95 -2.40 -3.34
N ILE A 25 1.81 -1.62 -3.98
CA ILE A 25 2.25 -0.32 -3.49
C ILE A 25 1.31 0.74 -4.03
N ILE A 26 0.56 1.42 -3.16
CA ILE A 26 -0.36 2.49 -3.53
C ILE A 26 0.19 3.81 -2.99
N THR A 27 0.41 4.80 -3.87
CA THR A 27 0.97 6.11 -3.51
C THR A 27 0.08 7.26 -3.97
N ASN A 28 0.02 8.33 -3.18
CA ASN A 28 -0.63 9.60 -3.55
C ASN A 28 0.27 10.52 -4.41
N SER A 29 1.47 10.05 -4.78
CA SER A 29 2.33 10.77 -5.70
C SER A 29 2.03 10.44 -7.16
N ASP A 30 2.59 11.23 -8.07
CA ASP A 30 2.47 11.02 -9.52
C ASP A 30 3.05 9.66 -9.97
N GLU A 31 2.51 9.15 -11.08
CA GLU A 31 3.02 7.95 -11.74
C GLU A 31 4.55 8.02 -11.96
N GLY A 32 5.25 6.93 -11.63
CA GLY A 32 6.71 6.86 -11.72
C GLY A 32 7.48 7.45 -10.52
N TRP A 33 6.83 8.16 -9.59
CA TRP A 33 7.50 8.76 -8.42
C TRP A 33 8.22 7.72 -7.54
N VAL A 34 7.61 6.57 -7.29
CA VAL A 34 8.21 5.49 -6.47
C VAL A 34 9.51 4.99 -7.10
N ARG A 35 9.52 4.77 -8.42
CA ARG A 35 10.71 4.36 -9.17
C ARG A 35 11.79 5.42 -9.09
N PHE A 36 11.46 6.66 -9.44
CA PHE A 36 12.40 7.78 -9.45
C PHE A 36 13.03 8.01 -8.07
N SER A 37 12.22 8.00 -7.01
CA SER A 37 12.71 8.19 -5.65
C SER A 37 13.58 7.02 -5.17
N ALA A 38 13.20 5.77 -5.45
CA ALA A 38 14.02 4.61 -5.12
C ALA A 38 15.38 4.66 -5.82
N GLU A 39 15.41 4.92 -7.13
CA GLU A 39 16.64 5.09 -7.90
C GLU A 39 17.54 6.19 -7.31
N ARG A 40 16.95 7.31 -6.91
CA ARG A 40 17.68 8.50 -6.46
C ARG A 40 18.24 8.39 -5.05
N PHE A 41 17.54 7.72 -4.13
CA PHE A 41 17.84 7.73 -2.69
C PHE A 41 18.21 6.36 -2.13
N ILE A 42 17.66 5.27 -2.68
CA ILE A 42 17.84 3.89 -2.18
C ILE A 42 17.98 2.92 -3.37
N PRO A 43 19.01 3.09 -4.23
CA PRO A 43 19.08 2.38 -5.52
C PRO A 43 19.15 0.85 -5.40
N HIS A 44 19.66 0.33 -4.28
CA HIS A 44 19.69 -1.11 -4.04
C HIS A 44 18.30 -1.73 -3.81
N LEU A 45 17.31 -0.92 -3.41
CA LEU A 45 15.93 -1.36 -3.22
C LEU A 45 15.12 -1.35 -4.53
N LEU A 46 15.58 -0.63 -5.56
CA LEU A 46 14.87 -0.51 -6.84
C LEU A 46 14.54 -1.87 -7.48
N PRO A 47 15.47 -2.84 -7.60
CA PRO A 47 15.16 -4.17 -8.13
C PRO A 47 14.18 -4.98 -7.28
N VAL A 48 14.01 -4.62 -6.01
CA VAL A 48 13.00 -5.24 -5.13
C VAL A 48 11.64 -4.60 -5.39
N ILE A 49 11.57 -3.27 -5.42
CA ILE A 49 10.33 -2.50 -5.68
C ILE A 49 9.73 -2.84 -7.04
N GLU A 50 10.55 -3.01 -8.08
CA GLU A 50 10.09 -3.31 -9.46
C GLU A 50 9.38 -4.68 -9.58
N LYS A 51 9.43 -5.54 -8.55
CA LYS A 51 8.68 -6.81 -8.50
C LYS A 51 7.21 -6.62 -8.12
N TYR A 52 6.87 -5.49 -7.51
CA TYR A 52 5.53 -5.21 -7.01
C TYR A 52 4.75 -4.35 -8.00
N ARG A 53 3.44 -4.55 -8.02
CA ARG A 53 2.54 -3.63 -8.71
C ARG A 53 2.53 -2.30 -7.96
N ILE A 54 2.73 -1.21 -8.70
CA ILE A 54 2.72 0.15 -8.17
C ILE A 54 1.52 0.88 -8.77
N VAL A 55 0.74 1.54 -7.94
CA VAL A 55 -0.44 2.30 -8.33
C VAL A 55 -0.29 3.74 -7.83
N SER A 56 -0.24 4.69 -8.77
CA SER A 56 -0.47 6.09 -8.43
C SER A 56 -1.96 6.34 -8.24
N ALA A 57 -2.38 6.50 -6.98
CA ALA A 57 -3.74 6.87 -6.62
C ALA A 57 -4.08 8.26 -7.18
N ARG A 58 -3.15 9.21 -7.09
CA ARG A 58 -3.32 10.56 -7.64
C ARG A 58 -3.58 10.55 -9.14
N THR A 59 -2.69 9.93 -9.93
CA THR A 59 -2.82 9.91 -11.39
C THR A 59 -4.14 9.25 -11.83
N ARG A 60 -4.63 8.24 -11.10
CA ARG A 60 -5.93 7.61 -11.42
C ARG A 60 -7.14 8.42 -10.96
N TYR A 61 -7.10 9.01 -9.77
CA TYR A 61 -8.31 9.48 -9.08
C TYR A 61 -8.40 10.98 -8.84
N GLU A 62 -7.34 11.77 -9.03
CA GLU A 62 -7.37 13.23 -8.84
C GLU A 62 -8.40 13.90 -9.75
N LYS A 63 -8.56 13.41 -10.98
CA LYS A 63 -9.58 13.93 -11.91
C LYS A 63 -11.02 13.73 -11.44
N PHE A 64 -11.27 12.72 -10.60
CA PHE A 64 -12.60 12.42 -10.06
C PHE A 64 -12.83 13.07 -8.70
N TYR A 65 -11.76 13.25 -7.91
CA TYR A 65 -11.80 13.82 -6.57
C TYR A 65 -10.76 14.94 -6.41
N PRO A 66 -10.90 16.10 -7.06
CA PRO A 66 -9.87 17.14 -7.02
C PRO A 66 -9.51 17.54 -5.58
N GLN A 67 -8.22 17.69 -5.30
CA GLN A 67 -7.68 18.14 -4.00
C GLN A 67 -8.07 17.26 -2.79
N GLN A 68 -8.41 15.98 -3.02
CA GLN A 68 -8.82 15.05 -1.97
C GLN A 68 -7.91 13.80 -1.93
N PRO A 69 -6.65 13.94 -1.48
CA PRO A 69 -5.66 12.85 -1.51
C PRO A 69 -6.07 11.61 -0.70
N MET A 70 -6.79 11.80 0.42
CA MET A 70 -7.32 10.68 1.20
C MET A 70 -8.31 9.84 0.38
N VAL A 71 -9.15 10.50 -0.42
CA VAL A 71 -10.14 9.83 -1.28
C VAL A 71 -9.46 9.11 -2.44
N TRP A 72 -8.34 9.62 -2.97
CA TRP A 72 -7.59 8.94 -4.03
C TRP A 72 -7.09 7.57 -3.57
N LYS A 73 -6.43 7.54 -2.41
CA LYS A 73 -5.83 6.31 -1.86
C LYS A 73 -6.93 5.30 -1.52
N ALA A 74 -8.02 5.74 -0.90
CA ALA A 74 -9.18 4.91 -0.60
C ALA A 74 -9.83 4.33 -1.87
N ALA A 75 -10.05 5.16 -2.90
CA ALA A 75 -10.62 4.71 -4.17
C ALA A 75 -9.69 3.74 -4.91
N ALA A 76 -8.38 3.99 -4.89
CA ALA A 76 -7.39 3.08 -5.45
C ALA A 76 -7.38 1.74 -4.72
N PHE A 77 -7.38 1.75 -3.39
CA PHE A 77 -7.43 0.54 -2.59
C PHE A 77 -8.70 -0.27 -2.88
N ALA A 78 -9.87 0.36 -2.85
CA ALA A 78 -11.14 -0.30 -3.13
C ALA A 78 -11.18 -0.94 -4.53
N HIS A 79 -10.65 -0.23 -5.54
CA HIS A 79 -10.51 -0.78 -6.89
C HIS A 79 -9.62 -2.01 -6.91
N GLU A 80 -8.40 -1.94 -6.37
CA GLU A 80 -7.45 -3.06 -6.43
C GLU A 80 -7.97 -4.29 -5.67
N VAL A 81 -8.62 -4.07 -4.51
CA VAL A 81 -9.33 -5.10 -3.76
C VAL A 81 -10.39 -5.76 -4.64
N ASN A 82 -11.31 -4.97 -5.21
CA ASN A 82 -12.40 -5.51 -6.03
C ASN A 82 -11.87 -6.29 -7.23
N GLU A 83 -10.86 -5.80 -7.95
CA GLU A 83 -10.26 -6.51 -9.08
C GLU A 83 -9.68 -7.89 -8.69
N ILE A 84 -9.00 -7.97 -7.54
CA ILE A 84 -8.47 -9.24 -7.01
C ILE A 84 -9.61 -10.21 -6.69
N TYR A 85 -10.68 -9.73 -6.06
CA TYR A 85 -11.81 -10.57 -5.64
C TYR A 85 -12.76 -10.95 -6.80
N GLU A 86 -12.96 -10.07 -7.78
CA GLU A 86 -13.76 -10.37 -8.98
C GLU A 86 -13.09 -11.42 -9.86
N THR A 87 -11.76 -11.40 -9.92
CA THR A 87 -10.97 -12.43 -10.60
C THR A 87 -10.95 -13.76 -9.83
N GLY A 88 -11.11 -13.70 -8.50
CA GLY A 88 -11.17 -14.86 -7.61
C GLY A 88 -12.57 -15.17 -7.10
N LYS A 89 -13.41 -15.84 -7.92
CA LYS A 89 -14.73 -16.36 -7.48
C LYS A 89 -14.61 -17.41 -6.35
N GLN A 90 -14.44 -17.00 -5.09
CA GLN A 90 -14.85 -17.74 -3.88
C GLN A 90 -15.13 -16.76 -2.73
N GLU A 91 -16.14 -17.07 -1.90
CA GLU A 91 -16.51 -16.32 -0.69
C GLU A 91 -15.37 -16.30 0.34
N VAL A 92 -14.94 -15.11 0.77
CA VAL A 92 -13.97 -14.93 1.86
C VAL A 92 -14.39 -13.75 2.75
N ASN A 93 -14.38 -13.96 4.08
CA ASN A 93 -14.51 -12.88 5.06
C ASN A 93 -13.23 -12.04 5.10
N VAL A 94 -13.33 -10.75 4.76
CA VAL A 94 -12.18 -9.84 4.66
C VAL A 94 -12.11 -8.91 5.87
N VAL A 95 -10.92 -8.77 6.45
CA VAL A 95 -10.60 -7.71 7.41
C VAL A 95 -9.62 -6.76 6.72
N PRO A 96 -10.04 -5.55 6.32
CA PRO A 96 -9.12 -4.59 5.73
C PRO A 96 -8.19 -4.03 6.83
N MET A 97 -6.88 -4.19 6.67
CA MET A 97 -5.87 -3.51 7.47
C MET A 97 -5.25 -2.39 6.64
N ILE A 98 -5.63 -1.15 6.95
CA ILE A 98 -5.00 0.05 6.37
C ILE A 98 -3.89 0.46 7.34
N VAL A 99 -2.64 0.45 6.88
CA VAL A 99 -1.54 1.10 7.59
C VAL A 99 -1.35 2.47 6.95
N GLU A 100 -1.96 3.49 7.53
CA GLU A 100 -1.71 4.88 7.12
C GLU A 100 -0.36 5.31 7.70
N SER A 101 0.61 5.65 6.85
CA SER A 101 1.91 6.20 7.29
C SER A 101 2.15 7.65 6.89
N ASP A 102 1.13 8.32 6.33
CA ASP A 102 1.20 9.74 6.05
C ASP A 102 0.93 10.56 7.33
N VAL A 103 1.91 11.38 7.71
CA VAL A 103 1.72 12.42 8.73
C VAL A 103 0.81 13.50 8.17
N SER A 104 -0.50 13.38 8.38
CA SER A 104 -1.36 14.55 8.48
C SER A 104 -1.37 14.99 9.94
N SER A 105 -0.75 16.12 10.23
CA SER A 105 -1.11 16.86 11.43
C SER A 105 -2.63 17.07 11.44
N ASP A 106 -3.23 16.74 12.58
CA ASP A 106 -4.61 17.02 13.02
C ASP A 106 -5.74 16.22 12.34
N ASP A 107 -6.08 15.03 12.89
CA ASP A 107 -7.43 14.76 13.45
C ASP A 107 -7.44 13.50 14.34
N ASP A 108 -7.92 13.62 15.59
CA ASP A 108 -7.84 12.63 16.67
C ASP A 108 -9.17 11.88 16.88
N SER A 109 -9.72 11.27 15.84
CA SER A 109 -10.95 10.46 15.98
C SER A 109 -11.11 9.37 14.93
N ALA A 110 -10.56 8.19 15.22
CA ALA A 110 -11.21 6.90 15.00
C ALA A 110 -10.28 5.75 15.42
N ARG A 111 -10.24 5.43 16.71
CA ARG A 111 -9.76 4.12 17.19
C ARG A 111 -10.97 3.27 17.54
N SER A 112 -11.34 2.33 16.68
CA SER A 112 -12.14 1.17 17.09
C SER A 112 -11.22 -0.04 17.23
N GLU A 113 -11.14 -0.56 18.45
CA GLU A 113 -10.41 -1.78 18.80
C GLU A 113 -11.02 -3.00 18.07
N ILE A 114 -10.18 -3.80 17.41
CA ILE A 114 -10.59 -5.10 16.85
C ILE A 114 -9.69 -6.19 17.45
N GLU A 115 -10.32 -7.08 18.22
CA GLU A 115 -9.75 -8.29 18.82
C GLU A 115 -9.29 -9.30 17.75
N PRO A 116 -8.13 -9.98 17.91
CA PRO A 116 -7.61 -10.87 16.89
C PRO A 116 -8.25 -12.27 16.96
N ILE A 117 -9.04 -12.63 15.94
CA ILE A 117 -9.45 -14.02 15.71
C ILE A 117 -8.43 -14.71 14.79
N LYS A 118 -7.87 -15.81 15.29
CA LYS A 118 -6.77 -16.56 14.68
C LYS A 118 -7.29 -17.50 13.58
N SER A 119 -7.21 -17.12 12.31
CA SER A 119 -7.16 -18.11 11.22
C SER A 119 -6.50 -17.56 9.95
N ARG A 120 -5.78 -18.45 9.25
CA ARG A 120 -4.94 -18.18 8.08
C ARG A 120 -5.73 -17.52 6.95
N ASN A 121 -5.47 -16.24 6.69
CA ASN A 121 -6.04 -15.50 5.56
C ASN A 121 -4.92 -14.91 4.70
N ARG A 122 -5.20 -14.74 3.39
CA ARG A 122 -4.32 -14.00 2.48
C ARG A 122 -4.41 -12.53 2.83
N GLU A 123 -3.30 -11.92 3.23
CA GLU A 123 -3.24 -10.55 3.71
C GLU A 123 -2.79 -9.62 2.57
N ILE A 124 -3.56 -8.56 2.31
CA ILE A 124 -3.16 -7.47 1.42
C ILE A 124 -2.56 -6.38 2.29
N ILE A 125 -1.25 -6.17 2.17
CA ILE A 125 -0.53 -5.16 2.93
C ILE A 125 -0.30 -3.96 2.01
N SER A 126 -0.98 -2.85 2.30
CA SER A 126 -0.72 -1.56 1.66
C SER A 126 0.32 -0.80 2.47
N ILE A 127 1.44 -0.45 1.84
CA ILE A 127 2.50 0.38 2.42
C ILE A 127 2.48 1.70 1.67
N GLY A 128 2.13 2.78 2.35
CA GLY A 128 2.11 4.13 1.78
C GLY A 128 2.15 5.19 2.84
#